data_AF-A0A6J6ZJR8-F1
#
_entry.id   AF-A0A6J6ZJR8-F1
#
_cell.length_a   1.000
_cell.length_b   1.000
_cell.length_c   1.000
_cell.angle_alpha   90.00
_cell.angle_beta   90.00
_cell.angle_gamma   90.00
#
_symmetry.space_group_name_H-M   'P 1'
#
loop_
_entity.id
_entity.type
_entity.pdbx_description
1 polymer ?
#
loop_
_entity_poly.entity_id
_entity_poly.type
_entity_poly.pdbx_seq_one_letter_code
_entity_poly.pdbx_strand_id
1 'polypeptide(L)'
;MHLIDPIPLKGSKLWQVFNDNFANIEWVIHASTQDLPCLIEVGLSPKLLFDTELGARIAGCPKVGLGALAESLLELQLAKEHSAVDWSIRPLRPEWITYAALDVDILLEIRDKVEQMLTEQNKLKWAVQDFASILKNYQDYEFTDTPKSDRWCKTSGMHKVRDRLTLTIVRDLWISRDQLAREMDLAPGRVLNDEAIVELATKRPETLEDVAKVIGWRTRLESPPFNRWLKVLTASLKTPIGEQPELRVASQNMPPLKIWKEKNPIGYARLTHVRAALLELSAQLQIPTENLVTPEIIKRICWQEPPLISSEYEEFVNTELVRLGARPWQVEQVAHLVAAHLGATEPLVIPEPVETESQNSPEEIA
;
A
#
# COMPACT_ATOMS: atom_id res chain seq x y z
N MET A 1 10.90 16.46 -23.59
CA MET A 1 11.19 15.38 -22.63
C MET A 1 12.49 15.67 -21.91
N HIS A 2 12.51 15.52 -20.58
CA HIS A 2 13.69 15.80 -19.74
C HIS A 2 13.86 14.67 -18.73
N LEU A 3 15.10 14.22 -18.53
CA LEU A 3 15.48 13.34 -17.42
C LEU A 3 16.31 14.15 -16.44
N ILE A 4 15.84 14.21 -15.19
CA ILE A 4 16.46 15.01 -14.13
C ILE A 4 17.10 14.03 -13.15
N ASP A 5 18.41 14.13 -12.95
CA ASP A 5 19.11 13.35 -11.92
C ASP A 5 18.99 14.07 -10.56
N PRO A 6 18.23 13.53 -9.59
CA PRO A 6 18.02 14.22 -8.32
C PRO A 6 19.24 14.15 -7.38
N ILE A 7 20.13 13.17 -7.56
CA ILE A 7 21.28 12.92 -6.68
C ILE A 7 22.22 14.15 -6.60
N PRO A 8 22.73 14.69 -7.74
CA PRO A 8 23.57 15.90 -7.70
C PRO A 8 22.78 17.17 -7.33
N LEU A 9 21.45 17.13 -7.35
CA LEU A 9 20.57 18.27 -7.03
C LEU A 9 20.04 18.25 -5.60
N LYS A 10 20.51 17.33 -4.75
CA LYS A 10 20.08 17.24 -3.35
C LYS A 10 20.27 18.58 -2.62
N GLY A 11 19.19 19.12 -2.04
CA GLY A 11 19.21 20.42 -1.36
C GLY A 11 19.35 21.64 -2.27
N SER A 12 19.26 21.47 -3.60
CA SER A 12 19.32 22.57 -4.56
C SER A 12 18.10 23.48 -4.46
N LYS A 13 18.33 24.80 -4.52
CA LYS A 13 17.25 25.79 -4.62
C LYS A 13 16.45 25.69 -5.93
N LEU A 14 16.97 24.97 -6.92
CA LEU A 14 16.29 24.73 -8.19
C LEU A 14 14.96 23.98 -7.99
N TRP A 15 14.84 23.14 -6.97
CA TRP A 15 13.58 22.47 -6.66
C TRP A 15 12.48 23.44 -6.23
N GLN A 16 12.83 24.45 -5.43
CA GLN A 16 11.89 25.49 -5.05
C GLN A 16 11.44 26.30 -6.29
N VAL A 17 12.39 26.67 -7.15
CA VAL A 17 12.07 27.35 -8.41
C VAL A 17 11.15 26.47 -9.28
N PHE A 18 11.43 25.17 -9.38
CA PHE A 18 10.58 24.24 -10.11
C PHE A 18 9.17 24.22 -9.52
N ASN A 19 9.06 24.03 -8.20
CA ASN A 19 7.77 24.01 -7.51
C ASN A 19 6.97 25.29 -7.76
N ASP A 20 7.58 26.46 -7.60
CA ASP A 20 6.91 27.76 -7.75
C ASP A 20 6.36 27.97 -9.18
N ASN A 21 7.04 27.44 -10.19
CA ASN A 21 6.63 27.55 -11.59
C ASN A 21 5.60 26.49 -12.02
N PHE A 22 5.68 25.26 -11.47
CA PHE A 22 4.91 24.12 -11.98
C PHE A 22 3.84 23.59 -11.02
N ALA A 23 3.81 23.99 -9.74
CA ALA A 23 2.85 23.45 -8.77
C ALA A 23 1.38 23.69 -9.15
N ASN A 24 1.07 24.81 -9.83
CA ASN A 24 -0.30 25.16 -10.24
C ASN A 24 -0.66 24.66 -11.65
N ILE A 25 0.23 23.93 -12.33
CA ILE A 25 -0.04 23.28 -13.63
C ILE A 25 -0.57 21.86 -13.34
N GLU A 26 -1.36 21.27 -14.24
CA GLU A 26 -1.80 19.88 -14.09
C GLU A 26 -0.61 18.91 -14.20
N TRP A 27 -0.40 18.10 -13.17
CA TRP A 27 0.57 17.01 -13.18
C TRP A 27 -0.11 15.74 -13.64
N VAL A 28 0.34 15.19 -14.76
CA VAL A 28 -0.11 13.89 -15.24
C VAL A 28 0.86 12.84 -14.73
N ILE A 29 0.38 11.92 -13.89
CA ILE A 29 1.19 10.85 -13.29
C ILE A 29 0.44 9.53 -13.45
N HIS A 30 1.16 8.44 -13.64
CA HIS A 30 0.59 7.10 -13.59
C HIS A 30 0.82 6.50 -12.20
N ALA A 31 -0.23 6.04 -11.51
CA ALA A 31 -0.09 5.44 -10.17
C ALA A 31 0.51 6.40 -9.12
N SER A 32 0.00 7.64 -9.08
CA SER A 32 0.61 8.80 -8.40
C SER A 32 0.99 8.59 -6.93
N THR A 33 0.28 7.70 -6.21
CA THR A 33 0.56 7.39 -4.81
C THR A 33 1.97 6.84 -4.55
N GLN A 34 2.62 6.28 -5.56
CA GLN A 34 4.01 5.81 -5.47
C GLN A 34 5.02 6.96 -5.63
N ASP A 35 4.73 7.93 -6.49
CA ASP A 35 5.66 9.01 -6.84
C ASP A 35 5.52 10.26 -5.96
N LEU A 36 4.31 10.57 -5.47
CA LEU A 36 4.05 11.75 -4.65
C LEU A 36 4.98 11.85 -3.41
N PRO A 37 5.24 10.78 -2.63
CA PRO A 37 6.23 10.82 -1.56
C PRO A 37 7.61 11.29 -2.02
N CYS A 38 8.09 10.77 -3.14
CA CYS A 38 9.41 11.08 -3.71
C CYS A 38 9.48 12.53 -4.22
N LEU A 39 8.40 13.02 -4.83
CA LEU A 39 8.28 14.42 -5.25
C LEU A 39 8.29 15.38 -4.06
N ILE A 40 7.54 15.06 -3.00
CA ILE A 40 7.48 15.88 -1.78
C ILE A 40 8.82 15.91 -1.07
N GLU A 41 9.57 14.81 -1.05
CA GLU A 41 10.92 14.74 -0.46
C GLU A 41 11.88 15.77 -1.07
N VAL A 42 11.80 16.01 -2.38
CA VAL A 42 12.61 17.03 -3.06
C VAL A 42 11.98 18.43 -3.01
N GLY A 43 10.82 18.60 -2.37
CA GLY A 43 10.13 19.89 -2.21
C GLY A 43 9.14 20.23 -3.31
N LEU A 44 8.71 19.26 -4.12
CA LEU A 44 7.69 19.43 -5.15
C LEU A 44 6.31 19.06 -4.60
N SER A 45 5.36 19.97 -4.72
CA SER A 45 3.99 19.82 -4.22
C SER A 45 2.98 20.17 -5.33
N PRO A 46 2.58 19.18 -6.15
CA PRO A 46 1.55 19.36 -7.16
C PRO A 46 0.22 19.78 -6.54
N LYS A 47 -0.47 20.76 -7.13
CA LYS A 47 -1.82 21.20 -6.69
C LYS A 47 -2.94 20.73 -7.61
N LEU A 48 -2.61 20.31 -8.82
CA LEU A 48 -3.51 19.74 -9.80
C LEU A 48 -2.92 18.41 -10.26
N LEU A 49 -3.73 17.36 -10.26
CA LEU A 49 -3.32 15.99 -10.56
C LEU A 49 -4.31 15.36 -11.52
N PHE A 50 -3.78 14.68 -12.53
CA PHE A 50 -4.48 13.69 -13.30
C PHE A 50 -3.76 12.35 -13.13
N ASP A 51 -4.35 11.42 -12.38
CA ASP A 51 -3.80 10.08 -12.22
C ASP A 51 -4.38 9.16 -13.31
N THR A 52 -3.55 8.78 -14.28
CA THR A 52 -3.99 7.98 -15.42
C THR A 52 -4.37 6.55 -15.04
N GLU A 53 -3.75 5.96 -14.01
CA GLU A 53 -4.09 4.61 -13.54
C GLU A 53 -5.47 4.61 -12.87
N LEU A 54 -5.68 5.54 -11.94
CA LEU A 54 -6.95 5.67 -11.23
C LEU A 54 -8.07 6.12 -12.16
N GLY A 55 -7.79 7.07 -13.05
CA GLY A 55 -8.73 7.51 -14.09
C GLY A 55 -9.18 6.35 -14.97
N ALA A 56 -8.24 5.54 -15.48
CA ALA A 56 -8.55 4.36 -16.27
C ALA A 56 -9.35 3.32 -15.49
N ARG A 57 -9.07 3.16 -14.19
CA ARG A 57 -9.82 2.25 -13.32
C ARG A 57 -11.28 2.69 -13.14
N ILE A 58 -11.53 3.98 -12.98
CA ILE A 58 -12.88 4.56 -12.89
C ILE A 58 -13.59 4.48 -14.27
N ALA A 59 -12.84 4.62 -15.36
CA ALA A 59 -13.33 4.45 -16.73
C ALA A 59 -13.67 2.99 -17.09
N GLY A 60 -13.34 2.02 -16.21
CA GLY A 60 -13.66 0.60 -16.39
C GLY A 60 -12.66 -0.16 -17.26
N CYS A 61 -11.43 0.34 -17.42
CA CYS A 61 -10.39 -0.38 -18.15
C CYS A 61 -10.03 -1.70 -17.41
N PRO A 62 -9.99 -2.85 -18.10
CA PRO A 62 -9.75 -4.16 -17.47
C PRO A 62 -8.32 -4.33 -16.94
N LYS A 63 -7.35 -3.65 -17.57
CA LYS A 63 -5.96 -3.58 -17.14
C LYS A 63 -5.55 -2.11 -17.13
N VAL A 64 -5.01 -1.67 -16.00
CA VAL A 64 -4.73 -0.24 -15.77
C VAL A 64 -3.25 0.09 -15.70
N GLY A 65 -2.34 -0.89 -15.81
CA GLY A 65 -0.90 -0.59 -15.84
C GLY A 65 -0.50 0.14 -17.14
N LEU A 66 0.50 1.00 -17.06
CA LEU A 66 0.91 1.90 -18.15
C LEU A 66 1.05 1.21 -19.50
N GLY A 67 1.81 0.11 -19.58
CA GLY A 67 1.98 -0.65 -20.82
C GLY A 67 0.69 -1.27 -21.37
N ALA A 68 -0.24 -1.66 -20.50
CA ALA A 68 -1.55 -2.17 -20.94
C ALA A 68 -2.45 -1.05 -21.46
N LEU A 69 -2.40 0.13 -20.85
CA LEU A 69 -3.11 1.31 -21.34
C LEU A 69 -2.53 1.78 -22.68
N ALA A 70 -1.20 1.83 -22.81
CA ALA A 70 -0.52 2.14 -24.07
C ALA A 70 -0.98 1.21 -25.20
N GLU A 71 -1.05 -0.09 -24.94
CA GLU A 71 -1.50 -1.08 -25.92
C GLU A 71 -2.98 -0.90 -26.27
N SER A 72 -3.85 -0.76 -25.26
CA SER A 72 -5.30 -0.70 -25.48
C SER A 72 -5.83 0.63 -26.02
N LEU A 73 -5.19 1.75 -25.68
CA LEU A 73 -5.69 3.10 -25.99
C LEU A 73 -4.92 3.76 -27.13
N LEU A 74 -3.64 3.42 -27.30
CA LEU A 74 -2.74 4.02 -28.29
C LEU A 74 -2.23 3.01 -29.33
N GLU A 75 -2.54 1.72 -29.18
CA GLU A 75 -2.03 0.64 -30.05
C GLU A 75 -0.49 0.54 -30.04
N LEU A 76 0.14 0.94 -28.92
CA LEU A 76 1.59 0.93 -28.74
C LEU A 76 2.03 -0.19 -27.78
N GLN A 77 3.09 -0.91 -28.13
CA GLN A 77 3.71 -1.90 -27.24
C GLN A 77 4.97 -1.33 -26.58
N LEU A 78 4.93 -1.17 -25.26
CA LEU A 78 6.12 -0.82 -24.48
C LEU A 78 6.97 -2.06 -24.22
N ALA A 79 8.28 -1.94 -24.45
CA ALA A 79 9.23 -2.97 -24.07
C ALA A 79 9.26 -3.13 -22.55
N LYS A 80 9.07 -4.35 -22.04
CA LYS A 80 9.04 -4.64 -20.58
C LYS A 80 10.43 -4.69 -19.94
N GLU A 81 11.42 -4.07 -20.55
CA GLU A 81 12.81 -4.18 -20.12
C GLU A 81 13.14 -3.12 -19.08
N HIS A 82 13.96 -3.46 -18.07
CA HIS A 82 14.56 -2.53 -17.12
C HIS A 82 13.70 -1.92 -15.99
N SER A 83 12.47 -2.39 -15.75
CA SER A 83 11.66 -1.90 -14.62
C SER A 83 12.27 -2.15 -13.22
N ALA A 84 13.16 -3.15 -13.09
CA ALA A 84 13.77 -3.57 -11.82
C ALA A 84 15.30 -3.38 -11.78
N VAL A 85 15.84 -2.41 -12.54
CA VAL A 85 17.28 -2.08 -12.50
C VAL A 85 17.64 -1.19 -11.32
N ASP A 86 18.92 -1.17 -10.98
CA ASP A 86 19.45 -0.28 -9.95
C ASP A 86 19.67 1.13 -10.53
N TRP A 87 18.67 1.99 -10.37
CA TRP A 87 18.68 3.39 -10.80
C TRP A 87 19.67 4.28 -10.05
N SER A 88 20.40 3.78 -9.04
CA SER A 88 21.47 4.52 -8.38
C SER A 88 22.79 4.52 -9.17
N ILE A 89 22.97 3.57 -10.10
CA ILE A 89 24.22 3.42 -10.85
C ILE A 89 24.46 4.62 -11.78
N ARG A 90 25.70 5.10 -11.82
CA ARG A 90 26.14 6.18 -12.72
C ARG A 90 27.40 5.80 -13.49
N PRO A 91 27.53 6.21 -14.78
CA PRO A 91 26.49 6.84 -15.60
C PRO A 91 25.33 5.87 -15.90
N LEU A 92 24.12 6.42 -16.12
CA LEU A 92 22.98 5.60 -16.56
C LEU A 92 23.27 4.99 -17.93
N ARG A 93 22.84 3.74 -18.15
CA ARG A 93 23.00 3.07 -19.43
C ARG A 93 22.04 3.66 -20.47
N PRO A 94 22.40 3.69 -21.77
CA PRO A 94 21.52 4.24 -22.81
C PRO A 94 20.13 3.61 -22.83
N GLU A 95 20.03 2.30 -22.61
CA GLU A 95 18.75 1.58 -22.64
C GLU A 95 17.82 2.00 -21.49
N TRP A 96 18.39 2.35 -20.33
CA TRP A 96 17.63 2.83 -19.17
C TRP A 96 17.12 4.26 -19.39
N ILE A 97 17.92 5.10 -20.05
CA ILE A 97 17.52 6.45 -20.46
C ILE A 97 16.33 6.37 -21.41
N THR A 98 16.39 5.48 -22.42
CA THR A 98 15.28 5.26 -23.35
C THR A 98 14.03 4.75 -22.63
N TYR A 99 14.18 3.81 -21.70
CA TYR A 99 13.06 3.30 -20.92
C TYR A 99 12.37 4.41 -20.11
N ALA A 100 13.13 5.18 -19.31
CA ALA A 100 12.57 6.27 -18.49
C ALA A 100 11.92 7.37 -19.32
N ALA A 101 12.45 7.62 -20.52
CA ALA A 101 11.88 8.54 -21.49
C ALA A 101 10.50 8.07 -21.99
N LEU A 102 10.37 6.81 -22.38
CA LEU A 102 9.13 6.26 -22.94
C LEU A 102 7.98 6.22 -21.92
N ASP A 103 8.27 6.07 -20.63
CA ASP A 103 7.24 6.08 -19.58
C ASP A 103 6.49 7.43 -19.49
N VAL A 104 7.11 8.54 -19.92
CA VAL A 104 6.48 9.88 -19.91
C VAL A 104 6.08 10.39 -21.30
N ASP A 105 6.69 9.87 -22.37
CA ASP A 105 6.46 10.35 -23.74
C ASP A 105 5.00 10.14 -24.19
N ILE A 106 4.38 9.04 -23.77
CA ILE A 106 3.01 8.66 -24.15
C ILE A 106 1.92 9.12 -23.15
N LEU A 107 2.34 9.70 -22.03
CA LEU A 107 1.48 9.82 -20.85
C LEU A 107 0.37 10.86 -21.04
N LEU A 108 0.64 11.91 -21.85
CA LEU A 108 -0.35 12.94 -22.16
C LEU A 108 -1.45 12.40 -23.08
N GLU A 109 -1.10 11.59 -24.08
CA GLU A 109 -2.05 10.92 -24.97
C GLU A 109 -2.93 9.92 -24.19
N ILE A 110 -2.34 9.17 -23.25
CA ILE A 110 -3.12 8.32 -22.35
C ILE A 110 -4.08 9.17 -21.51
N ARG A 111 -3.61 10.28 -20.94
CA ARG A 111 -4.45 11.20 -20.15
C ARG A 111 -5.65 11.70 -20.95
N ASP A 112 -5.45 12.14 -22.19
CA ASP A 112 -6.51 12.62 -23.06
C ASP A 112 -7.54 11.53 -23.40
N LYS A 113 -7.07 10.31 -23.70
CA LYS A 113 -7.97 9.17 -23.96
C LYS A 113 -8.78 8.77 -22.72
N VAL A 114 -8.15 8.75 -21.55
CA VAL A 114 -8.82 8.45 -20.29
C VAL A 114 -9.85 9.52 -19.93
N GLU A 115 -9.52 10.80 -20.10
CA GLU A 115 -10.47 11.91 -19.89
C GLU A 115 -11.68 11.80 -20.84
N GLN A 116 -11.43 11.48 -22.12
CA GLN A 116 -12.49 11.28 -23.09
C GLN A 116 -13.45 10.17 -22.64
N MET A 117 -12.93 8.99 -22.27
CA MET A 117 -13.74 7.87 -21.78
C MET A 117 -14.54 8.24 -20.52
N LEU A 118 -13.90 8.92 -19.56
CA LEU A 118 -14.56 9.39 -18.34
C LEU A 118 -15.68 10.39 -18.64
N THR A 119 -15.49 11.26 -19.63
CA THR A 119 -16.48 12.26 -20.04
C THR A 119 -17.67 11.59 -20.71
N GLU A 120 -17.44 10.68 -21.65
CA GLU A 120 -18.49 9.91 -22.34
C GLU A 120 -19.34 9.08 -21.37
N GLN A 121 -18.72 8.59 -20.28
CA GLN A 121 -19.39 7.82 -19.23
C GLN A 121 -19.99 8.70 -18.11
N ASN A 122 -19.87 10.03 -18.17
CA ASN A 122 -20.26 10.98 -17.10
C ASN A 122 -19.56 10.75 -15.74
N LYS A 123 -18.37 10.15 -15.74
CA LYS A 123 -17.56 9.84 -14.54
C LYS A 123 -16.40 10.81 -14.29
N LEU A 124 -16.15 11.77 -15.18
CA LEU A 124 -15.03 12.72 -15.04
C LEU A 124 -15.04 13.43 -13.68
N LYS A 125 -16.22 13.86 -13.21
CA LYS A 125 -16.36 14.51 -11.90
C LYS A 125 -15.97 13.60 -10.74
N TRP A 126 -16.19 12.30 -10.86
CA TRP A 126 -15.81 11.31 -9.85
C TRP A 126 -14.29 11.17 -9.78
N ALA A 127 -13.65 11.03 -10.95
CA ALA A 127 -12.19 10.95 -11.05
C ALA A 127 -11.50 12.21 -10.50
N VAL A 128 -11.99 13.40 -10.84
CA VAL A 128 -11.45 14.67 -10.33
C VAL A 128 -11.54 14.76 -8.80
N GLN A 129 -12.63 14.30 -8.19
CA GLN A 129 -12.74 14.24 -6.72
C GLN A 129 -11.72 13.27 -6.11
N ASP A 130 -11.48 12.14 -6.76
CA ASP A 130 -10.49 11.16 -6.31
C ASP A 130 -9.05 11.70 -6.43
N PHE A 131 -8.70 12.36 -7.53
CA PHE A 131 -7.39 13.01 -7.70
C PHE A 131 -7.16 14.10 -6.66
N ALA A 132 -8.17 14.94 -6.41
CA ALA A 132 -8.13 15.95 -5.35
C ALA A 132 -7.99 15.33 -3.96
N SER A 133 -8.65 14.20 -3.72
CA SER A 133 -8.51 13.45 -2.46
C SER A 133 -7.11 12.90 -2.26
N ILE A 134 -6.45 12.43 -3.33
CA ILE A 134 -5.06 12.00 -3.26
C ILE A 134 -4.18 13.17 -2.83
N LEU A 135 -4.24 14.31 -3.53
CA LEU A 135 -3.42 15.48 -3.17
C LEU A 135 -3.68 15.94 -1.74
N LYS A 136 -4.94 15.97 -1.29
CA LYS A 136 -5.29 16.32 0.09
C LYS A 136 -4.65 15.38 1.12
N ASN A 137 -4.62 14.08 0.83
CA ASN A 137 -3.98 13.10 1.73
C ASN A 137 -2.47 13.29 1.84
N TYR A 138 -1.84 13.92 0.84
CA TYR A 138 -0.41 14.20 0.81
C TYR A 138 -0.06 15.66 1.17
N GLN A 139 -1.04 16.52 1.44
CA GLN A 139 -0.81 17.95 1.72
C GLN A 139 0.09 18.19 2.94
N ASP A 140 -0.15 17.42 4.01
CA ASP A 140 0.62 17.47 5.26
C ASP A 140 1.54 16.23 5.38
N TYR A 141 1.91 15.61 4.26
CA TYR A 141 2.79 14.45 4.27
C TYR A 141 4.20 14.88 4.66
N GLU A 142 4.62 14.46 5.84
CA GLU A 142 6.00 14.58 6.28
C GLU A 142 6.72 13.26 6.05
N PHE A 143 7.84 13.32 5.33
CA PHE A 143 8.72 12.17 5.22
C PHE A 143 9.36 11.90 6.59
N THR A 144 8.98 10.77 7.20
CA THR A 144 9.58 10.33 8.46
C THR A 144 10.55 9.19 8.20
N ASP A 145 11.83 9.43 8.49
CA ASP A 145 12.83 8.37 8.46
C ASP A 145 12.52 7.25 9.46
N THR A 146 11.84 7.57 10.57
CA THR A 146 11.54 6.60 11.62
C THR A 146 10.47 5.59 11.14
N PRO A 147 10.73 4.28 11.30
CA PRO A 147 9.74 3.29 10.94
C PRO A 147 8.58 3.35 11.92
N LYS A 148 7.37 2.99 11.46
CA LYS A 148 6.26 2.74 12.39
C LYS A 148 6.69 1.68 13.41
N SER A 149 6.46 1.96 14.69
CA SER A 149 6.95 1.18 15.84
C SER A 149 6.50 -0.28 15.86
N ASP A 150 5.50 -0.64 15.05
CA ASP A 150 4.90 -1.96 14.94
C ASP A 150 5.28 -2.71 13.64
N ARG A 151 6.08 -2.12 12.73
CA ARG A 151 6.42 -2.79 11.45
C ARG A 151 7.12 -4.14 11.63
N TRP A 152 7.93 -4.28 12.68
CA TRP A 152 8.61 -5.53 13.02
C TRP A 152 7.62 -6.68 13.31
N CYS A 153 6.37 -6.39 13.71
CA CYS A 153 5.34 -7.41 13.89
C CYS A 153 4.93 -8.09 12.57
N LYS A 154 5.21 -7.46 11.42
CA LYS A 154 4.91 -7.99 10.08
C LYS A 154 6.07 -8.78 9.47
N THR A 155 7.13 -9.05 10.22
CA THR A 155 8.26 -9.85 9.75
C THR A 155 7.81 -11.22 9.27
N SER A 156 8.31 -11.64 8.11
CA SER A 156 8.00 -12.97 7.57
C SER A 156 8.56 -14.06 8.50
N GLY A 157 7.76 -15.10 8.79
CA GLY A 157 8.15 -16.18 9.70
C GLY A 157 7.72 -16.00 11.16
N MET A 158 7.00 -14.91 11.49
CA MET A 158 6.49 -14.65 12.85
C MET A 158 5.61 -15.77 13.45
N HIS A 159 5.03 -16.65 12.63
CA HIS A 159 4.30 -17.85 13.10
C HIS A 159 5.18 -18.84 13.89
N LYS A 160 6.51 -18.76 13.77
CA LYS A 160 7.47 -19.59 14.52
C LYS A 160 7.74 -19.03 15.93
N VAL A 161 7.41 -17.76 16.18
CA VAL A 161 7.69 -17.07 17.44
C VAL A 161 6.59 -17.40 18.45
N ARG A 162 6.94 -18.09 19.54
CA ARG A 162 5.98 -18.60 20.54
C ARG A 162 6.15 -18.00 21.94
N ASP A 163 7.25 -17.31 22.20
CA ASP A 163 7.60 -16.75 23.50
C ASP A 163 7.98 -15.26 23.40
N ARG A 164 7.77 -14.52 24.49
CA ARG A 164 8.03 -13.07 24.56
C ARG A 164 9.50 -12.73 24.34
N LEU A 165 10.42 -13.60 24.76
CA LEU A 165 11.85 -13.36 24.59
C LEU A 165 12.27 -13.44 23.11
N THR A 166 11.85 -14.48 22.40
CA THR A 166 12.06 -14.56 20.93
C THR A 166 11.45 -13.35 20.22
N LEU A 167 10.27 -12.90 20.65
CA LEU A 167 9.63 -11.70 20.12
C LEU A 167 10.48 -10.43 20.35
N THR A 168 11.03 -10.25 21.55
CA THR A 168 11.99 -9.17 21.87
C THR A 168 13.18 -9.20 20.93
N ILE A 169 13.75 -10.38 20.71
CA ILE A 169 14.93 -10.52 19.85
C ILE A 169 14.61 -10.15 18.41
N VAL A 170 13.46 -10.60 17.87
CA VAL A 170 13.01 -10.21 16.52
C VAL A 170 12.87 -8.70 16.41
N ARG A 171 12.18 -8.05 17.36
CA ARG A 171 12.02 -6.60 17.41
C ARG A 171 13.37 -5.88 17.35
N ASP A 172 14.29 -6.26 18.23
CA ASP A 172 15.56 -5.56 18.39
C ASP A 172 16.50 -5.78 17.18
N LEU A 173 16.52 -7.00 16.62
CA LEU A 173 17.25 -7.29 15.38
C LEU A 173 16.65 -6.52 14.20
N TRP A 174 15.32 -6.44 14.12
CA TRP A 174 14.63 -5.68 13.08
C TRP A 174 14.99 -4.19 13.14
N ILE A 175 14.94 -3.59 14.34
CA ILE A 175 15.33 -2.18 14.56
C ILE A 175 16.80 -1.98 14.20
N SER A 176 17.68 -2.88 14.63
CA SER A 176 19.11 -2.77 14.36
C SER A 176 19.43 -2.90 12.86
N ARG A 177 18.72 -3.78 12.15
CA ARG A 177 18.78 -3.91 10.69
C ARG A 177 18.34 -2.63 10.01
N ASP A 178 17.18 -2.12 10.38
CA ASP A 178 16.58 -0.92 9.80
C ASP A 178 17.49 0.30 9.99
N GLN A 179 18.11 0.45 11.16
CA GLN A 179 19.13 1.47 11.39
C GLN A 179 20.36 1.29 10.47
N LEU A 180 20.91 0.08 10.39
CA LEU A 180 22.07 -0.19 9.53
C LEU A 180 21.75 0.00 8.04
N ALA A 181 20.54 -0.38 7.63
CA ALA A 181 20.06 -0.20 6.27
C ALA A 181 20.05 1.27 5.86
N ARG A 182 19.63 2.18 6.75
CA ARG A 182 19.76 3.63 6.53
C ARG A 182 21.21 4.10 6.50
N GLU A 183 22.04 3.63 7.44
CA GLU A 183 23.47 3.98 7.50
C GLU A 183 24.19 3.63 6.19
N MET A 184 23.79 2.53 5.54
CA MET A 184 24.38 2.03 4.30
C MET A 184 23.64 2.46 3.02
N ASP A 185 22.51 3.16 3.15
CA ASP A 185 21.59 3.47 2.05
C ASP A 185 21.21 2.22 1.21
N LEU A 186 20.80 1.16 1.91
CA LEU A 186 20.40 -0.11 1.31
C LEU A 186 19.01 -0.53 1.77
N ALA A 187 18.27 -1.23 0.92
CA ALA A 187 17.02 -1.86 1.32
C ALA A 187 17.26 -2.82 2.50
N PRO A 188 16.42 -2.81 3.56
CA PRO A 188 16.64 -3.64 4.75
C PRO A 188 16.83 -5.13 4.44
N GLY A 189 16.08 -5.68 3.49
CA GLY A 189 16.22 -7.08 3.08
C GLY A 189 17.56 -7.44 2.44
N ARG A 190 18.31 -6.47 1.88
CA ARG A 190 19.69 -6.66 1.39
C ARG A 190 20.69 -6.80 2.53
N VAL A 191 20.44 -6.09 3.64
CA VAL A 191 21.27 -6.12 4.85
C VAL A 191 21.06 -7.41 5.62
N LEU A 192 19.80 -7.75 5.91
CA LEU A 192 19.41 -8.98 6.61
C LEU A 192 17.96 -9.33 6.28
N ASN A 193 17.73 -10.48 5.65
CA ASN A 193 16.37 -10.91 5.32
C ASN A 193 15.56 -11.33 6.56
N ASP A 194 14.24 -11.24 6.45
CA ASP A 194 13.30 -11.50 7.55
C ASP A 194 13.47 -12.92 8.13
N GLU A 195 13.72 -13.91 7.27
CA GLU A 195 13.94 -15.30 7.70
C GLU A 195 15.19 -15.45 8.56
N ALA A 196 16.29 -14.74 8.25
CA ALA A 196 17.48 -14.78 9.10
C ALA A 196 17.24 -14.11 10.45
N ILE A 197 16.43 -13.03 10.52
CA ILE A 197 16.03 -12.42 11.80
C ILE A 197 15.33 -13.47 12.68
N VAL A 198 14.31 -14.14 12.12
CA VAL A 198 13.54 -15.15 12.87
C VAL A 198 14.41 -16.35 13.26
N GLU A 199 15.31 -16.78 12.38
CA GLU A 199 16.19 -17.91 12.68
C GLU A 199 17.22 -17.58 13.77
N LEU A 200 17.82 -16.38 13.74
CA LEU A 200 18.70 -15.89 14.81
C LEU A 200 17.96 -15.80 16.14
N ALA A 201 16.73 -15.28 16.13
CA ALA A 201 15.90 -15.18 17.33
C ALA A 201 15.54 -16.54 17.92
N THR A 202 15.34 -17.55 17.07
CA THR A 202 14.97 -18.90 17.49
C THR A 202 16.17 -19.71 17.97
N LYS A 203 17.30 -19.68 17.23
CA LYS A 203 18.51 -20.45 17.55
C LYS A 203 19.36 -19.84 18.67
N ARG A 204 19.33 -18.51 18.83
CA ARG A 204 20.05 -17.76 19.87
C ARG A 204 21.55 -18.12 19.96
N PRO A 205 22.30 -18.00 18.84
CA PRO A 205 23.74 -18.29 18.84
C PRO A 205 24.50 -17.38 19.82
N GLU A 206 25.50 -17.94 20.50
CA GLU A 206 26.30 -17.24 21.51
C GLU A 206 27.66 -16.73 20.98
N THR A 207 28.09 -17.21 19.81
CA THR A 207 29.39 -16.88 19.21
C THR A 207 29.24 -16.26 17.83
N LEU A 208 30.28 -15.52 17.39
CA LEU A 208 30.31 -14.93 16.04
C LEU A 208 30.26 -16.01 14.95
N GLU A 209 30.91 -17.14 15.17
CA GLU A 209 30.91 -18.26 14.23
C GLU A 209 29.51 -18.85 14.06
N ASP A 210 28.76 -19.00 15.16
CA ASP A 210 27.41 -19.54 15.11
C ASP A 210 26.43 -18.55 14.49
N VAL A 211 26.60 -17.24 14.75
CA VAL A 211 25.87 -16.18 14.01
C VAL A 211 26.16 -16.27 12.52
N ALA A 212 27.43 -16.43 12.12
CA ALA A 212 27.82 -16.55 10.73
C ALA A 212 27.25 -17.82 10.07
N LYS A 213 27.19 -18.95 10.77
CA LYS A 213 26.56 -20.19 10.28
C LYS A 213 25.05 -20.03 10.06
N VAL A 214 24.37 -19.29 10.94
CA VAL A 214 22.92 -19.04 10.83
C VAL A 214 22.61 -18.05 9.71
N ILE A 215 23.43 -17.00 9.55
CA ILE A 215 23.21 -15.97 8.53
C ILE A 215 23.70 -16.43 7.15
N GLY A 216 24.83 -17.13 7.07
CA GLY A 216 25.38 -17.74 5.86
C GLY A 216 25.17 -16.93 4.58
N TRP A 217 24.61 -17.57 3.56
CA TRP A 217 24.28 -17.03 2.22
C TRP A 217 23.08 -16.08 2.20
N ARG A 218 22.53 -15.68 3.35
CA ARG A 218 21.28 -14.91 3.47
C ARG A 218 21.47 -13.41 3.65
N THR A 219 22.72 -12.97 3.63
CA THR A 219 23.13 -11.56 3.52
C THR A 219 23.72 -11.32 2.14
N ARG A 220 23.37 -10.21 1.49
CA ARG A 220 23.96 -9.80 0.21
C ARG A 220 25.09 -8.77 0.38
N LEU A 221 25.54 -8.57 1.61
CA LEU A 221 26.66 -7.68 1.93
C LEU A 221 27.99 -8.42 1.77
N GLU A 222 28.98 -7.75 1.18
CA GLU A 222 30.35 -8.29 1.05
C GLU A 222 31.02 -8.52 2.41
N SER A 223 30.70 -7.68 3.40
CA SER A 223 31.20 -7.78 4.78
C SER A 223 30.05 -7.71 5.78
N PRO A 224 29.43 -8.86 6.13
CA PRO A 224 28.29 -8.88 7.04
C PRO A 224 28.68 -8.48 8.47
N PRO A 225 27.92 -7.61 9.14
CA PRO A 225 28.29 -7.11 10.47
C PRO A 225 27.85 -8.09 11.59
N PHE A 226 28.44 -9.28 11.63
CA PHE A 226 28.10 -10.33 12.60
C PHE A 226 28.20 -9.86 14.06
N ASN A 227 29.17 -9.00 14.38
CA ASN A 227 29.33 -8.43 15.72
C ASN A 227 28.13 -7.58 16.13
N ARG A 228 27.53 -6.83 15.20
CA ARG A 228 26.32 -6.04 15.47
C ARG A 228 25.17 -6.95 15.88
N TRP A 229 24.95 -8.04 15.14
CA TRP A 229 23.87 -8.99 15.43
C TRP A 229 24.10 -9.72 16.75
N LEU A 230 25.32 -10.18 17.03
CA LEU A 230 25.66 -10.83 18.30
C LEU A 230 25.47 -9.87 19.49
N LYS A 231 25.87 -8.61 19.35
CA LYS A 231 25.66 -7.59 20.38
C LYS A 231 24.17 -7.36 20.66
N VAL A 232 23.35 -7.28 19.62
CA VAL A 232 21.89 -7.15 19.76
C VAL A 232 21.29 -8.37 20.44
N LEU A 233 21.62 -9.58 19.98
CA LEU A 233 21.19 -10.84 20.60
C LEU A 233 21.50 -10.87 22.10
N THR A 234 22.76 -10.59 22.45
CA THR A 234 23.24 -10.60 23.84
C THR A 234 22.52 -9.57 24.71
N ALA A 235 22.18 -8.41 24.14
CA ALA A 235 21.43 -7.36 24.83
C ALA A 235 19.96 -7.77 25.04
N SER A 236 19.30 -8.26 23.99
CA SER A 236 17.89 -8.70 24.03
C SER A 236 17.67 -9.87 24.98
N LEU A 237 18.67 -10.77 25.13
CA LEU A 237 18.63 -11.86 26.11
C LEU A 237 18.57 -11.37 27.57
N LYS A 238 19.04 -10.15 27.84
CA LYS A 238 19.07 -9.54 29.18
C LYS A 238 17.84 -8.68 29.47
N THR A 239 16.90 -8.54 28.52
CA THR A 239 15.71 -7.70 28.69
C THR A 239 14.76 -8.27 29.76
N PRO A 240 14.46 -7.51 30.84
CA PRO A 240 13.54 -7.94 31.89
C PRO A 240 12.14 -8.23 31.34
N ILE A 241 11.41 -9.18 31.93
CA ILE A 241 10.08 -9.62 31.47
C ILE A 241 9.09 -8.44 31.36
N GLY A 242 9.20 -7.41 32.22
CA GLY A 242 8.36 -6.22 32.17
C GLY A 242 8.55 -5.35 30.91
N GLU A 243 9.73 -5.39 30.29
CA GLU A 243 10.09 -4.60 29.10
C GLU A 243 9.96 -5.38 27.78
N GLN A 244 9.68 -6.68 27.87
CA GLN A 244 9.46 -7.53 26.70
C GLN A 244 8.11 -7.19 26.05
N PRO A 245 8.00 -7.20 24.71
CA PRO A 245 6.71 -7.00 24.05
C PRO A 245 5.74 -8.12 24.42
N GLU A 246 4.44 -7.80 24.39
CA GLU A 246 3.38 -8.80 24.55
C GLU A 246 3.17 -9.58 23.25
N LEU A 247 2.99 -10.90 23.37
CA LEU A 247 2.78 -11.79 22.21
C LEU A 247 1.47 -11.52 21.47
N ARG A 248 0.47 -10.99 22.16
CA ARG A 248 -0.84 -10.68 21.61
C ARG A 248 -1.30 -9.37 22.20
N VAL A 249 -0.94 -8.27 21.53
CA VAL A 249 -1.59 -7.00 21.78
C VAL A 249 -3.00 -7.11 21.20
N ALA A 250 -4.02 -6.76 21.98
CA ALA A 250 -5.37 -6.63 21.45
C ALA A 250 -5.32 -5.61 20.31
N SER A 251 -5.55 -6.07 19.08
CA SER A 251 -5.53 -5.18 17.94
C SER A 251 -6.65 -4.16 18.10
N GLN A 252 -6.33 -2.87 18.00
CA GLN A 252 -7.35 -1.83 17.88
C GLN A 252 -8.06 -1.87 16.51
N ASN A 253 -7.61 -2.74 15.60
CA ASN A 253 -8.22 -2.93 14.30
C ASN A 253 -9.49 -3.77 14.41
N MET A 254 -10.36 -3.62 13.40
CA MET A 254 -11.57 -4.40 13.27
C MET A 254 -11.28 -5.91 13.38
N PRO A 255 -12.14 -6.68 14.07
CA PRO A 255 -11.93 -8.11 14.21
C PRO A 255 -11.94 -8.80 12.84
N PRO A 256 -11.18 -9.88 12.65
CA PRO A 256 -11.22 -10.68 11.43
C PRO A 256 -12.63 -11.20 11.13
N LEU A 257 -13.02 -11.24 9.85
CA LEU A 257 -14.36 -11.64 9.41
C LEU A 257 -14.80 -13.02 9.93
N LYS A 258 -13.84 -13.95 10.10
CA LYS A 258 -14.09 -15.30 10.62
C LYS A 258 -14.77 -15.28 12.00
N ILE A 259 -14.48 -14.27 12.82
CA ILE A 259 -14.99 -14.14 14.19
C ILE A 259 -16.34 -13.40 14.24
N TRP A 260 -16.75 -12.74 13.14
CA TRP A 260 -17.99 -11.95 13.13
C TRP A 260 -19.22 -12.81 13.29
N LYS A 261 -19.25 -14.01 12.71
CA LYS A 261 -20.38 -14.96 12.85
C LYS A 261 -20.72 -15.25 14.32
N GLU A 262 -19.71 -15.26 15.19
CA GLU A 262 -19.87 -15.54 16.62
C GLU A 262 -20.09 -14.26 17.44
N LYS A 263 -19.28 -13.21 17.21
CA LYS A 263 -19.28 -12.01 18.04
C LYS A 263 -20.32 -10.96 17.64
N ASN A 264 -20.67 -10.88 16.36
CA ASN A 264 -21.63 -9.91 15.83
C ASN A 264 -22.36 -10.51 14.62
N PRO A 265 -23.27 -11.49 14.85
CA PRO A 265 -23.97 -12.18 13.77
C PRO A 265 -24.83 -11.24 12.92
N ILE A 266 -25.43 -10.22 13.53
CA ILE A 266 -26.26 -9.23 12.83
C ILE A 266 -25.38 -8.34 11.93
N GLY A 267 -24.24 -7.84 12.44
CA GLY A 267 -23.29 -7.09 11.63
C GLY A 267 -22.69 -7.92 10.49
N TYR A 268 -22.48 -9.22 10.70
CA TYR A 268 -22.10 -10.15 9.64
C TYR A 268 -23.19 -10.27 8.58
N ALA A 269 -24.47 -10.42 8.96
CA ALA A 269 -25.59 -10.45 8.04
C ALA A 269 -25.62 -9.19 7.16
N ARG A 270 -25.65 -8.00 7.77
CA ARG A 270 -25.57 -6.71 7.05
C ARG A 270 -24.42 -6.68 6.04
N LEU A 271 -23.22 -7.05 6.48
CA LEU A 271 -22.04 -7.02 5.61
C LEU A 271 -22.19 -7.93 4.39
N THR A 272 -22.78 -9.12 4.53
CA THR A 272 -23.00 -10.01 3.39
C THR A 272 -23.96 -9.40 2.36
N HIS A 273 -25.10 -8.85 2.79
CA HIS A 273 -26.05 -8.16 1.91
C HIS A 273 -25.43 -6.94 1.22
N VAL A 274 -24.75 -6.09 1.98
CA VAL A 274 -24.07 -4.90 1.43
C VAL A 274 -23.00 -5.30 0.40
N ARG A 275 -22.22 -6.35 0.65
CA ARG A 275 -21.22 -6.83 -0.31
C ARG A 275 -21.83 -7.32 -1.61
N ALA A 276 -22.92 -8.08 -1.54
CA ALA A 276 -23.63 -8.55 -2.73
C ALA A 276 -24.13 -7.37 -3.58
N ALA A 277 -24.78 -6.39 -2.93
CA ALA A 277 -25.28 -5.20 -3.60
C ALA A 277 -24.16 -4.32 -4.18
N LEU A 278 -23.01 -4.19 -3.49
CA LEU A 278 -21.84 -3.48 -4.00
C LEU A 278 -21.23 -4.17 -5.23
N LEU A 279 -21.25 -5.51 -5.30
CA LEU A 279 -20.79 -6.25 -6.48
C LEU A 279 -21.71 -6.00 -7.68
N GLU A 280 -23.02 -5.93 -7.47
CA GLU A 280 -23.98 -5.58 -8.52
C GLU A 280 -23.76 -4.14 -9.02
N LEU A 281 -23.61 -3.18 -8.10
CA LEU A 281 -23.32 -1.78 -8.45
C LEU A 281 -21.96 -1.66 -9.18
N SER A 282 -20.95 -2.41 -8.75
CA SER A 282 -19.64 -2.48 -9.40
C SER A 282 -19.74 -2.95 -10.85
N ALA A 283 -20.55 -3.98 -11.12
CA ALA A 283 -20.79 -4.47 -12.47
C ALA A 283 -21.56 -3.45 -13.32
N GLN A 284 -22.56 -2.76 -12.75
CA GLN A 284 -23.34 -1.73 -13.44
C GLN A 284 -22.49 -0.52 -13.82
N LEU A 285 -21.70 -0.01 -12.88
CA LEU A 285 -20.85 1.15 -13.10
C LEU A 285 -19.54 0.79 -13.78
N GLN A 286 -19.18 -0.49 -13.90
CA GLN A 286 -17.88 -0.95 -14.38
C GLN A 286 -16.72 -0.32 -13.60
N ILE A 287 -16.84 -0.25 -12.28
CA ILE A 287 -15.81 0.27 -11.37
C ILE A 287 -15.53 -0.81 -10.33
N PRO A 288 -14.26 -1.19 -10.07
CA PRO A 288 -13.94 -2.14 -9.02
C PRO A 288 -14.53 -1.74 -7.66
N THR A 289 -15.01 -2.72 -6.89
CA THR A 289 -15.71 -2.48 -5.61
C THR A 289 -14.90 -1.62 -4.63
N GLU A 290 -13.59 -1.81 -4.60
CA GLU A 290 -12.63 -1.08 -3.77
C GLU A 290 -12.47 0.39 -4.16
N ASN A 291 -12.84 0.75 -5.39
CA ASN A 291 -12.85 2.12 -5.90
C ASN A 291 -14.22 2.80 -5.72
N LEU A 292 -15.31 2.02 -5.67
CA LEU A 292 -16.61 2.55 -5.26
C LEU A 292 -16.59 3.00 -3.81
N VAL A 293 -16.01 2.19 -2.91
CA VAL A 293 -15.86 2.51 -1.50
C VAL A 293 -14.74 1.68 -0.87
N THR A 294 -13.95 2.29 0.00
CA THR A 294 -12.92 1.58 0.75
C THR A 294 -13.56 0.45 1.59
N PRO A 295 -13.19 -0.83 1.42
CA PRO A 295 -13.87 -1.95 2.09
C PRO A 295 -13.90 -1.86 3.62
N GLU A 296 -12.90 -1.23 4.22
CA GLU A 296 -12.82 -1.02 5.67
C GLU A 296 -13.92 -0.07 6.19
N ILE A 297 -14.33 0.91 5.39
CA ILE A 297 -15.42 1.84 5.74
C ILE A 297 -16.73 1.04 5.91
N ILE A 298 -17.04 0.20 4.93
CA ILE A 298 -18.24 -0.65 4.96
C ILE A 298 -18.23 -1.62 6.13
N LYS A 299 -17.08 -2.23 6.43
CA LYS A 299 -16.94 -3.09 7.61
C LYS A 299 -17.26 -2.32 8.88
N ARG A 300 -16.68 -1.13 9.07
CA ARG A 300 -16.93 -0.29 10.26
C ARG A 300 -18.39 0.11 10.40
N ILE A 301 -19.07 0.43 9.31
CA ILE A 301 -20.51 0.77 9.33
C ILE A 301 -21.33 -0.47 9.73
N CYS A 302 -21.10 -1.62 9.08
CA CYS A 302 -21.87 -2.84 9.34
C CYS A 302 -21.65 -3.39 10.75
N TRP A 303 -20.49 -3.14 11.35
CA TRP A 303 -20.16 -3.58 12.70
C TRP A 303 -20.85 -2.76 13.79
N GLN A 304 -21.17 -1.49 13.53
CA GLN A 304 -21.86 -0.62 14.47
C GLN A 304 -23.34 -1.03 14.63
N GLU A 305 -23.95 -0.58 15.73
CA GLU A 305 -25.41 -0.64 15.88
C GLU A 305 -26.02 0.56 15.15
N PRO A 306 -26.77 0.35 14.05
CA PRO A 306 -27.49 1.42 13.39
C PRO A 306 -28.67 1.90 14.28
N PRO A 307 -29.28 3.03 13.94
CA PRO A 307 -30.47 3.52 14.63
C PRO A 307 -31.60 2.47 14.70
N LEU A 308 -32.58 2.68 15.60
CA LEU A 308 -33.71 1.74 15.71
C LEU A 308 -34.73 1.93 14.59
N ILE A 309 -34.80 3.14 14.01
CA ILE A 309 -35.79 3.52 13.01
C ILE A 309 -35.16 3.45 11.63
N SER A 310 -35.74 2.65 10.73
CA SER A 310 -35.20 2.43 9.39
C SER A 310 -35.13 3.69 8.52
N SER A 311 -35.99 4.69 8.79
CA SER A 311 -35.94 5.98 8.07
C SER A 311 -34.67 6.79 8.38
N GLU A 312 -33.96 6.49 9.46
CA GLU A 312 -32.73 7.18 9.86
C GLU A 312 -31.47 6.51 9.29
N TYR A 313 -31.59 5.35 8.61
CA TYR A 313 -30.45 4.59 8.11
C TYR A 313 -29.64 5.34 7.07
N GLU A 314 -30.31 6.04 6.17
CA GLU A 314 -29.62 6.75 5.10
C GLU A 314 -28.80 7.93 5.64
N GLU A 315 -29.34 8.70 6.59
CA GLU A 315 -28.61 9.78 7.26
C GLU A 315 -27.43 9.27 8.09
N PHE A 316 -27.63 8.16 8.81
CA PHE A 316 -26.58 7.48 9.56
C PHE A 316 -25.43 7.04 8.64
N VAL A 317 -25.72 6.35 7.53
CA VAL A 317 -24.71 5.88 6.58
C VAL A 317 -23.99 7.05 5.93
N ASN A 318 -24.70 8.09 5.49
CA ASN A 318 -24.08 9.28 4.90
C ASN A 318 -23.06 9.91 5.85
N THR A 319 -23.46 10.10 7.11
CA THR A 319 -22.61 10.69 8.14
C THR A 319 -21.37 9.83 8.39
N GLU A 320 -21.54 8.51 8.49
CA GLU A 320 -20.44 7.58 8.70
C GLU A 320 -19.47 7.50 7.52
N LEU A 321 -19.99 7.47 6.28
CA LEU A 321 -19.16 7.46 5.07
C LEU A 321 -18.29 8.72 5.01
N VAL A 322 -18.88 9.90 5.22
CA VAL A 322 -18.15 11.18 5.23
C VAL A 322 -17.12 11.22 6.36
N ARG A 323 -17.52 10.83 7.58
CA ARG A 323 -16.63 10.77 8.76
C ARG A 323 -15.42 9.88 8.52
N LEU A 324 -15.60 8.77 7.81
CA LEU A 324 -14.55 7.80 7.50
C LEU A 324 -13.77 8.13 6.22
N GLY A 325 -14.04 9.27 5.59
CA GLY A 325 -13.25 9.80 4.46
C GLY A 325 -13.70 9.31 3.08
N ALA A 326 -14.94 8.82 2.92
CA ALA A 326 -15.50 8.57 1.60
C ALA A 326 -15.66 9.88 0.82
N ARG A 327 -15.41 9.84 -0.49
CA ARG A 327 -15.52 11.01 -1.36
C ARG A 327 -17.00 11.32 -1.64
N PRO A 328 -17.40 12.58 -1.89
CA PRO A 328 -18.80 12.94 -2.10
C PRO A 328 -19.52 12.10 -3.16
N TRP A 329 -18.86 11.82 -4.29
CA TRP A 329 -19.43 10.95 -5.32
C TRP A 329 -19.64 9.50 -4.83
N GLN A 330 -18.73 8.96 -4.00
CA GLN A 330 -18.88 7.62 -3.43
C GLN A 330 -20.07 7.56 -2.49
N VAL A 331 -20.23 8.61 -1.67
CA VAL A 331 -21.38 8.76 -0.76
C VAL A 331 -22.68 8.75 -1.57
N GLU A 332 -22.75 9.55 -2.64
CA GLU A 332 -23.91 9.62 -3.53
C GLU A 332 -24.28 8.27 -4.16
N GLN A 333 -23.28 7.46 -4.57
CA GLN A 333 -23.54 6.16 -5.20
C GLN A 333 -23.86 5.04 -4.18
N VAL A 334 -23.26 5.09 -2.98
CA VAL A 334 -23.22 3.93 -2.07
C VAL A 334 -24.14 4.07 -0.87
N ALA A 335 -24.44 5.30 -0.41
CA ALA A 335 -25.13 5.50 0.88
C ALA A 335 -26.51 4.84 0.93
N HIS A 336 -27.35 5.09 -0.07
CA HIS A 336 -28.70 4.52 -0.15
C HIS A 336 -28.66 2.98 -0.22
N LEU A 337 -27.74 2.43 -1.02
CA LEU A 337 -27.56 0.98 -1.19
C LEU A 337 -27.14 0.29 0.12
N VAL A 338 -26.21 0.90 0.86
CA VAL A 338 -25.80 0.36 2.17
C VAL A 338 -26.94 0.46 3.18
N ALA A 339 -27.63 1.61 3.23
CA ALA A 339 -28.74 1.85 4.15
C ALA A 339 -29.89 0.84 3.97
N ALA A 340 -30.21 0.49 2.72
CA ALA A 340 -31.24 -0.51 2.39
C ALA A 340 -30.97 -1.90 2.98
N HIS A 341 -29.73 -2.20 3.37
CA HIS A 341 -29.32 -3.51 3.88
C HIS A 341 -28.89 -3.51 5.36
N LEU A 342 -28.97 -2.37 6.05
CA LEU A 342 -28.66 -2.30 7.50
C LEU A 342 -29.69 -3.03 8.37
N GLY A 343 -30.91 -3.25 7.87
CA GLY A 343 -31.94 -4.02 8.55
C GLY A 343 -31.78 -5.55 8.46
N ALA A 344 -30.79 -6.05 7.71
CA ALA A 344 -30.62 -7.49 7.51
C ALA A 344 -30.23 -8.21 8.81
N THR A 345 -30.96 -9.27 9.14
CA THR A 345 -30.75 -10.11 10.33
C THR A 345 -30.15 -11.46 10.02
N GLU A 346 -30.35 -11.96 8.79
CA GLU A 346 -29.85 -13.24 8.31
C GLU A 346 -28.80 -13.05 7.21
N PRO A 347 -27.66 -13.76 7.27
CA PRO A 347 -26.62 -13.62 6.27
C PRO A 347 -27.04 -14.22 4.93
N LEU A 348 -26.64 -13.56 3.83
CA LEU A 348 -26.73 -14.17 2.52
C LEU A 348 -25.74 -15.33 2.43
N VAL A 349 -26.21 -16.46 1.91
CA VAL A 349 -25.34 -17.57 1.49
C VAL A 349 -24.66 -17.15 0.20
N ILE A 350 -23.64 -16.32 0.32
CA ILE A 350 -22.74 -16.01 -0.80
C ILE A 350 -21.75 -17.17 -0.85
N PRO A 351 -21.60 -17.87 -2.00
CA PRO A 351 -20.49 -18.80 -2.15
C PRO A 351 -19.21 -18.00 -1.88
N GLU A 352 -18.46 -18.38 -0.85
CA GLU A 352 -17.24 -17.67 -0.49
C GLU A 352 -16.35 -17.60 -1.74
N PRO A 353 -15.91 -16.40 -2.19
CA PRO A 353 -14.89 -16.34 -3.20
C PRO A 353 -13.70 -17.08 -2.60
N VAL A 354 -13.24 -18.12 -3.27
CA VAL A 354 -12.04 -18.86 -2.90
C VAL A 354 -10.96 -17.81 -2.74
N GLU A 355 -10.56 -17.52 -1.50
CA GLU A 355 -9.28 -16.90 -1.24
C GLU A 355 -8.30 -17.87 -1.90
N THR A 356 -7.84 -17.54 -3.11
CA THR A 356 -6.70 -18.23 -3.70
C THR A 356 -5.58 -18.00 -2.70
N GLU A 357 -5.38 -18.96 -1.82
CA GLU A 357 -4.12 -19.18 -1.17
C GLU A 357 -3.11 -19.08 -2.30
N SER A 358 -2.32 -18.01 -2.26
CA SER A 358 -1.08 -17.94 -2.99
C SER A 358 -0.25 -19.14 -2.53
N GLN A 359 -0.45 -20.27 -3.21
CA GLN A 359 0.48 -21.37 -3.24
C GLN A 359 1.74 -20.81 -3.89
N ASN A 360 2.57 -20.19 -3.07
CA ASN A 360 4.00 -20.17 -3.30
C ASN A 360 4.48 -21.62 -3.21
N SER A 361 4.35 -22.32 -4.33
CA SER A 361 5.09 -23.55 -4.60
C SER A 361 6.44 -23.12 -5.21
N PRO A 362 7.57 -23.33 -4.54
CA PRO A 362 8.90 -23.09 -5.10
C PRO A 362 9.40 -24.37 -5.76
N GLU A 363 9.09 -24.56 -7.05
CA GLU A 363 9.58 -25.64 -7.93
C GLU A 363 9.12 -25.19 -9.34
N GLU A 364 9.92 -24.94 -10.37
CA GLU A 364 11.22 -25.44 -10.79
C GLU A 364 11.96 -24.32 -11.55
N ILE A 365 13.23 -24.06 -11.20
CA ILE A 365 14.19 -23.43 -12.10
C ILE A 365 14.99 -24.60 -12.71
N ALA A 366 14.86 -24.76 -14.02
CA ALA A 366 15.87 -25.38 -14.87
C ALA A 366 16.36 -24.31 -15.85
#